data_AF-A0A964YI39-F1
#
_entry.id   AF-A0A964YI39-F1
#
_cell.length_a   1.000
_cell.length_b   1.000
_cell.length_c   1.000
_cell.angle_alpha   90.00
_cell.angle_beta   90.00
_cell.angle_gamma   90.00
#
_symmetry.space_group_name_H-M   'P 1'
#
loop_
_entity.id
_entity.type
_entity.pdbx_description
1 polymer ?
#
loop_
_entity_poly.entity_id
_entity_poly.type
_entity_poly.pdbx_seq_one_letter_code
_entity_poly.pdbx_strand_id
1 'polypeptide(L)'
;MNTEDGSLKLFPLIDRSILIQNQQDTITNNYWWMGAIYYKVLMQEVNQNKIYTLLGYDEHNRNSTRKVIEILTFNREGQPIFGSPLFVFSNDSIKKPVQARFFLEYKKNINASIKYDDELAMIIYDHLISESNEEKKFETYVPDGDYEAFKWINGKWLHIEKPFDFKLEDGQAPIIKPVTDSKIPVKKPVKKGN
;
A
#
# COMPACT_ATOMS: atom_id res chain seq x y z
N MET A 1 -21.68 0.16 11.36
CA MET A 1 -22.38 -1.01 10.77
C MET A 1 -23.86 -0.76 11.00
N ASN A 2 -24.71 -0.77 9.97
CA ASN A 2 -26.15 -0.56 10.18
C ASN A 2 -26.69 -1.74 10.98
N THR A 3 -27.17 -1.48 12.19
CA THR A 3 -27.93 -2.45 12.98
C THR A 3 -29.38 -2.38 12.55
N GLU A 4 -30.12 -3.48 12.71
CA GLU A 4 -31.54 -3.55 12.33
C GLU A 4 -32.41 -2.57 13.12
N ASP A 5 -31.97 -2.22 14.33
CA ASP A 5 -32.64 -1.26 15.23
C ASP A 5 -32.18 0.20 15.05
N GLY A 6 -31.24 0.47 14.13
CA GLY A 6 -30.68 1.80 13.90
C GLY A 6 -29.71 2.30 14.98
N SER A 7 -29.36 1.47 15.97
CA SER A 7 -28.31 1.78 16.95
C SER A 7 -26.91 1.91 16.32
N LEU A 8 -26.11 2.82 16.86
CA LEU A 8 -24.73 3.01 16.40
C LEU A 8 -23.82 1.95 17.02
N LYS A 9 -23.32 1.02 16.19
CA LYS A 9 -22.19 0.15 16.57
C LYS A 9 -20.87 0.85 16.27
N LEU A 10 -20.19 1.29 17.33
CA LEU A 10 -18.89 1.98 17.26
C LEU A 10 -17.79 1.11 17.88
N PHE A 11 -16.59 1.18 17.31
CA PHE A 11 -15.38 0.53 17.84
C PHE A 11 -14.33 1.61 18.12
N PRO A 12 -13.89 1.80 19.38
CA PRO A 12 -12.82 2.73 19.67
C PRO A 12 -11.51 2.18 19.11
N LEU A 13 -10.75 3.01 18.40
CA LEU A 13 -9.41 2.68 17.93
C LEU A 13 -8.39 3.19 18.95
N ILE A 14 -7.75 2.27 19.66
CA ILE A 14 -6.73 2.58 20.66
C ILE A 14 -5.36 2.34 20.03
N ASP A 15 -4.62 3.43 19.81
CA ASP A 15 -3.26 3.34 19.27
C ASP A 15 -2.32 2.69 20.28
N ARG A 16 -1.74 1.55 19.89
CA ARG A 16 -0.70 0.83 20.65
C ARG A 16 0.51 0.49 19.78
N SER A 17 0.69 1.20 18.67
CA SER A 17 1.81 1.01 17.72
C SER A 17 3.18 0.92 18.42
N ILE A 18 3.44 1.78 19.42
CA ILE A 18 4.70 1.81 20.18
C ILE A 18 5.00 0.53 20.96
N LEU A 19 3.98 -0.28 21.29
CA LEU A 19 4.14 -1.54 22.01
C LEU A 19 4.33 -2.74 21.09
N ILE A 20 4.15 -2.55 19.77
CA ILE A 20 4.19 -3.64 18.79
C ILE A 20 5.56 -3.62 18.10
N GLN A 21 6.32 -4.71 18.26
CA GLN A 21 7.66 -4.82 17.70
C GLN A 21 7.63 -5.07 16.18
N ASN A 22 6.97 -6.14 15.75
CA ASN A 22 6.92 -6.55 14.34
C ASN A 22 5.64 -6.01 13.68
N GLN A 23 5.58 -4.69 13.49
CA GLN A 23 4.37 -4.03 13.01
C GLN A 23 3.91 -4.58 11.64
N GLN A 24 4.82 -4.88 10.72
CA GLN A 24 4.50 -5.39 9.37
C GLN A 24 3.74 -6.73 9.37
N ASP A 25 3.94 -7.57 10.39
CA ASP A 25 3.39 -8.93 10.43
C ASP A 25 2.27 -9.11 11.46
N THR A 26 2.15 -8.17 12.41
CA THR A 26 1.19 -8.29 13.51
C THR A 26 -0.23 -7.95 13.06
N ILE A 27 -1.14 -8.92 13.21
CA ILE A 27 -2.58 -8.74 13.07
C ILE A 27 -3.15 -8.22 14.40
N THR A 28 -4.00 -7.20 14.32
CA THR A 28 -4.50 -6.46 15.48
C THR A 28 -6.02 -6.28 15.42
N ASN A 29 -6.62 -5.87 16.53
CA ASN A 29 -8.01 -5.44 16.60
C ASN A 29 -8.07 -3.95 16.94
N ASN A 30 -9.27 -3.42 17.15
CA ASN A 30 -9.46 -2.01 17.51
C ASN A 30 -8.76 -1.59 18.82
N TYR A 31 -8.47 -2.50 19.74
CA TYR A 31 -7.77 -2.19 21.00
C TYR A 31 -6.23 -2.19 20.88
N TRP A 32 -5.71 -2.67 19.75
CA TRP A 32 -4.28 -2.73 19.41
C TRP A 32 -4.01 -2.07 18.06
N TRP A 33 -4.81 -1.07 17.71
CA TRP A 33 -4.72 -0.39 16.43
C TRP A 33 -3.36 0.31 16.30
N MET A 34 -2.84 0.37 15.07
CA MET A 34 -1.66 1.16 14.75
C MET A 34 -2.12 2.47 14.14
N GLY A 35 -1.88 3.57 14.84
CA GLY A 35 -2.41 4.89 14.49
C GLY A 35 -2.05 5.32 13.07
N ALA A 36 -3.06 5.70 12.28
CA ALA A 36 -2.90 6.29 10.96
C ALA A 36 -4.11 7.15 10.55
N ILE A 37 -3.87 8.14 9.71
CA ILE A 37 -4.93 8.91 9.03
C ILE A 37 -5.17 8.29 7.66
N TYR A 38 -6.33 7.66 7.45
CA TYR A 38 -6.69 7.05 6.17
C TYR A 38 -7.39 8.04 5.25
N TYR A 39 -6.92 8.12 4.01
CA TYR A 39 -7.45 9.03 2.99
C TYR A 39 -8.07 8.32 1.78
N LYS A 40 -7.85 7.00 1.62
CA LYS A 40 -8.52 6.20 0.59
C LYS A 40 -8.87 4.82 1.16
N VAL A 41 -10.06 4.33 0.81
CA VAL A 41 -10.53 2.98 1.13
C VAL A 41 -10.92 2.31 -0.18
N LEU A 42 -10.33 1.16 -0.45
CA LEU A 42 -10.67 0.27 -1.55
C LEU A 42 -11.41 -0.92 -0.98
N MET A 43 -12.49 -1.37 -1.62
CA MET A 43 -13.23 -2.56 -1.20
C MET A 43 -13.12 -3.63 -2.28
N GLN A 44 -12.67 -4.81 -1.88
CA GLN A 44 -12.68 -6.02 -2.68
C GLN A 44 -13.58 -7.07 -2.00
N GLU A 45 -14.23 -7.91 -2.80
CA GLU A 45 -14.99 -9.05 -2.29
C GLU A 45 -14.32 -10.36 -2.74
N VAL A 46 -14.00 -11.22 -1.79
CA VAL A 46 -13.39 -12.54 -2.03
C VAL A 46 -14.20 -13.59 -1.29
N ASN A 47 -14.81 -14.52 -2.03
CA ASN A 47 -15.67 -15.57 -1.46
C ASN A 47 -16.72 -15.00 -0.49
N GLN A 48 -17.44 -13.94 -0.91
CA GLN A 48 -18.44 -13.23 -0.11
C GLN A 48 -17.90 -12.47 1.12
N ASN A 49 -16.58 -12.45 1.34
CA ASN A 49 -15.96 -11.67 2.39
C ASN A 49 -15.50 -10.33 1.83
N LYS A 50 -15.94 -9.24 2.46
CA LYS A 50 -15.47 -7.89 2.14
C LYS A 50 -14.12 -7.65 2.80
N ILE A 51 -13.15 -7.26 1.98
CA ILE A 51 -11.80 -6.88 2.38
C ILE A 51 -11.65 -5.41 2.03
N TYR A 52 -11.23 -4.60 3.01
CA TYR A 52 -11.01 -3.18 2.81
C TYR A 52 -9.51 -2.92 2.83
N THR A 53 -8.97 -2.37 1.75
CA THR A 53 -7.59 -1.87 1.73
C THR A 53 -7.60 -0.37 2.02
N LEU A 54 -6.93 0.03 3.09
CA LEU A 54 -6.85 1.40 3.58
C LEU A 54 -5.49 1.98 3.18
N LEU A 55 -5.51 3.13 2.49
CA LEU A 55 -4.30 3.93 2.25
C LEU A 55 -4.25 5.04 3.29
N GLY A 56 -3.15 5.10 4.04
CA GLY A 56 -3.02 6.00 5.18
C GLY A 56 -1.66 6.67 5.31
N TYR A 57 -1.61 7.55 6.29
CA TYR A 57 -0.46 8.36 6.68
C TYR A 57 -0.22 8.24 8.19
N ASP A 58 1.03 8.01 8.57
CA ASP A 58 1.51 7.98 9.94
C ASP A 58 2.73 8.91 10.05
N GLU A 59 2.66 9.91 10.93
CA GLU A 59 3.77 10.84 11.20
C GLU A 59 4.98 10.12 11.80
N HIS A 60 4.77 8.91 12.34
CA HIS A 60 5.74 7.97 12.88
C HIS A 60 6.58 8.52 14.04
N ASN A 61 7.70 9.19 13.78
CA ASN A 61 8.60 9.69 14.84
C ASN A 61 9.30 10.98 14.41
N ARG A 62 10.33 11.44 15.14
CA ARG A 62 11.02 12.71 14.84
C ARG A 62 11.87 12.68 13.56
N ASN A 63 12.32 11.51 13.13
CA ASN A 63 13.32 11.33 12.08
C ASN A 63 12.73 10.85 10.74
N SER A 64 11.56 10.22 10.77
CA SER A 64 10.92 9.68 9.58
C SER A 64 9.41 9.86 9.59
N THR A 65 8.80 9.65 8.43
CA THR A 65 7.36 9.65 8.19
C THR A 65 6.99 8.37 7.44
N ARG A 66 5.76 7.89 7.57
CA ARG A 66 5.27 6.68 6.92
C ARG A 66 4.01 6.92 6.12
N LYS A 67 3.94 6.31 4.94
CA LYS A 67 2.65 5.94 4.33
C LYS A 67 2.39 4.47 4.64
N VAL A 68 1.12 4.12 4.76
CA VAL A 68 0.70 2.78 5.16
C VAL A 68 -0.38 2.24 4.23
N ILE A 69 -0.26 0.96 3.87
CA ILE A 69 -1.33 0.19 3.21
C ILE A 69 -1.76 -0.89 4.19
N GLU A 70 -2.97 -0.78 4.72
CA GLU A 70 -3.51 -1.69 5.72
C GLU A 70 -4.74 -2.42 5.23
N ILE A 71 -4.87 -3.68 5.64
CA ILE A 71 -6.08 -4.45 5.40
C ILE A 71 -6.98 -4.35 6.62
N LEU A 72 -8.22 -3.90 6.43
CA LEU A 72 -9.30 -4.00 7.39
C LEU A 72 -10.28 -5.07 6.94
N THR A 73 -10.60 -5.97 7.84
CA THR A 73 -11.68 -6.96 7.69
C THR A 73 -12.57 -6.94 8.92
N PHE A 74 -13.71 -7.61 8.85
CA PHE A 74 -14.57 -7.81 10.02
C PHE A 74 -14.71 -9.31 10.26
N ASN A 75 -14.49 -9.75 11.50
CA ASN A 75 -14.72 -11.14 11.87
C ASN A 75 -16.23 -11.45 11.89
N ARG A 76 -16.58 -12.71 12.20
CA ARG A 76 -17.99 -13.18 12.23
C ARG A 76 -18.87 -12.44 13.23
N GLU A 77 -18.27 -11.87 14.29
CA GLU A 77 -18.96 -11.06 15.30
C GLU A 77 -19.07 -9.57 14.89
N GLY A 78 -18.56 -9.25 13.70
CA GLY A 78 -18.51 -7.90 13.15
C GLY A 78 -17.47 -7.01 13.83
N GLN A 79 -16.48 -7.56 14.51
CA GLN A 79 -15.37 -6.80 15.09
C GLN A 79 -14.30 -6.51 14.04
N PRO A 80 -13.73 -5.30 14.00
CA PRO A 80 -12.70 -4.94 13.03
C PRO A 80 -11.36 -5.65 13.35
N ILE A 81 -10.75 -6.20 12.31
CA ILE A 81 -9.43 -6.83 12.33
C ILE A 81 -8.55 -6.09 11.34
N PHE A 82 -7.42 -5.60 11.84
CA PHE A 82 -6.44 -4.79 11.12
C PHE A 82 -5.17 -5.60 10.85
N GLY A 83 -4.73 -5.59 9.60
CA GLY A 83 -3.67 -6.44 9.08
C GLY A 83 -4.21 -7.79 8.60
N SER A 84 -3.69 -8.24 7.45
CA SER A 84 -3.96 -9.58 6.90
C SER A 84 -2.83 -9.92 5.94
N PRO A 85 -2.28 -11.16 5.92
CA PRO A 85 -1.08 -11.53 5.16
C PRO A 85 -1.35 -11.61 3.65
N LEU A 86 -1.68 -10.46 3.06
CA LEU A 86 -2.14 -10.31 1.69
C LEU A 86 -1.13 -9.56 0.81
N PHE A 87 -0.05 -9.01 1.36
CA PHE A 87 1.02 -8.39 0.59
C PHE A 87 2.09 -9.43 0.27
N VAL A 88 2.22 -9.78 -1.01
CA VAL A 88 3.07 -10.89 -1.47
C VAL A 88 4.12 -10.38 -2.45
N PHE A 89 5.37 -10.80 -2.24
CA PHE A 89 6.56 -10.39 -3.00
C PHE A 89 7.18 -11.57 -3.76
N SER A 90 6.35 -12.51 -4.23
CA SER A 90 6.83 -13.77 -4.81
C SER A 90 7.65 -13.59 -6.07
N ASN A 91 7.38 -12.51 -6.81
CA ASN A 91 8.00 -12.19 -8.10
C ASN A 91 9.18 -11.23 -7.97
N ASP A 92 9.48 -10.75 -6.77
CA ASP A 92 10.63 -9.86 -6.53
C ASP A 92 11.94 -10.62 -6.73
N SER A 93 12.92 -9.88 -7.26
CA SER A 93 14.31 -10.32 -7.36
C SER A 93 14.90 -10.65 -5.99
N ILE A 94 14.56 -9.84 -4.98
CA ILE A 94 14.92 -10.02 -3.58
C ILE A 94 13.72 -10.60 -2.84
N LYS A 95 13.88 -11.77 -2.22
CA LYS A 95 12.80 -12.40 -1.46
C LYS A 95 12.47 -11.60 -0.20
N LYS A 96 11.20 -11.20 -0.09
CA LYS A 96 10.62 -10.59 1.10
C LYS A 96 9.52 -11.51 1.67
N PRO A 97 9.34 -11.57 3.00
CA PRO A 97 8.25 -12.32 3.60
C PRO A 97 6.89 -11.73 3.19
N VAL A 98 5.83 -12.54 3.33
CA VAL A 98 4.45 -12.04 3.19
C VAL A 98 4.16 -11.12 4.38
N GLN A 99 3.63 -9.93 4.11
CA GLN A 99 3.35 -8.93 5.14
C GLN A 99 1.86 -8.81 5.40
N ALA A 100 1.49 -8.53 6.66
CA ALA A 100 0.13 -8.21 7.06
C ALA A 100 -0.26 -6.75 6.73
N ARG A 101 0.75 -5.88 6.64
CA ARG A 101 0.64 -4.45 6.32
C ARG A 101 1.91 -3.98 5.65
N PHE A 102 1.77 -3.09 4.68
CA PHE A 102 2.92 -2.45 4.03
C PHE A 102 3.16 -1.05 4.61
N PHE A 103 4.41 -0.73 4.90
CA PHE A 103 4.85 0.61 5.29
C PHE A 103 5.88 1.12 4.29
N LEU A 104 5.65 2.33 3.80
CA LEU A 104 6.63 3.11 3.05
C LEU A 104 7.19 4.17 4.00
N GLU A 105 8.34 3.90 4.62
CA GLU A 105 9.01 4.80 5.56
C GLU A 105 10.10 5.59 4.85
N TYR A 106 10.11 6.91 5.05
CA TYR A 106 11.01 7.83 4.36
C TYR A 106 11.44 8.98 5.27
N LYS A 107 12.47 9.69 4.81
CA LYS A 107 13.07 10.86 5.46
C LYS A 107 12.03 11.90 5.81
N LYS A 108 12.14 12.47 7.02
CA LYS A 108 11.27 13.56 7.46
C LYS A 108 11.29 14.74 6.50
N ASN A 109 10.15 15.40 6.33
CA ASN A 109 9.94 16.56 5.46
C ASN A 109 10.09 16.29 3.94
N ILE A 110 10.30 15.04 3.53
CA ILE A 110 10.15 14.62 2.14
C ILE A 110 8.70 14.23 1.89
N ASN A 111 8.26 14.24 0.64
CA ASN A 111 6.93 13.77 0.26
C ASN A 111 7.09 12.50 -0.58
N ALA A 112 6.68 11.36 -0.01
CA ALA A 112 6.51 10.12 -0.76
C ALA A 112 5.02 9.82 -0.97
N SER A 113 4.70 9.19 -2.09
CA SER A 113 3.34 8.96 -2.56
C SER A 113 2.95 7.48 -2.47
N ILE A 114 1.70 7.24 -2.08
CA ILE A 114 0.96 5.99 -2.31
C ILE A 114 -0.39 6.41 -2.90
N LYS A 115 -0.75 5.88 -4.06
CA LYS A 115 -2.01 6.19 -4.74
C LYS A 115 -2.59 4.93 -5.35
N TYR A 116 -3.91 4.84 -5.43
CA TYR A 116 -4.55 3.82 -6.26
C TYR A 116 -4.99 4.43 -7.57
N ASP A 117 -4.52 3.85 -8.67
CA ASP A 117 -4.87 4.20 -10.04
C ASP A 117 -6.02 3.29 -10.53
N ASP A 118 -7.14 3.91 -10.86
CA ASP A 118 -8.36 3.20 -11.24
C ASP A 118 -8.27 2.60 -12.66
N GLU A 119 -7.47 3.19 -13.57
CA GLU A 119 -7.31 2.69 -14.94
C GLU A 119 -6.42 1.43 -14.97
N LEU A 120 -5.35 1.46 -14.18
CA LEU A 120 -4.38 0.37 -14.06
C LEU A 120 -4.84 -0.71 -13.06
N ALA A 121 -5.79 -0.36 -12.17
CA ALA A 121 -6.26 -1.16 -11.06
C ALA A 121 -5.10 -1.62 -10.15
N MET A 122 -4.22 -0.68 -9.79
CA MET A 122 -3.02 -0.92 -8.99
C MET A 122 -2.83 0.18 -7.95
N ILE A 123 -2.24 -0.20 -6.81
CA ILE A 123 -1.69 0.76 -5.85
C ILE A 123 -0.26 1.04 -6.31
N ILE A 124 0.05 2.29 -6.64
CA ILE A 124 1.35 2.76 -7.11
C ILE A 124 1.97 3.58 -5.99
N TYR A 125 3.26 3.39 -5.76
CA TYR A 125 4.00 4.16 -4.78
C TYR A 125 5.42 4.45 -5.24
N ASP A 126 6.02 5.48 -4.65
CA ASP A 126 7.38 5.90 -5.00
C ASP A 126 8.39 4.84 -4.57
N HIS A 127 9.32 4.48 -5.47
CA HIS A 127 10.50 3.72 -5.08
C HIS A 127 11.41 4.63 -4.24
N LEU A 128 11.98 4.08 -3.16
CA LEU A 128 12.81 4.85 -2.23
C LEU A 128 14.25 4.34 -2.22
N ILE A 129 15.19 5.27 -2.29
CA ILE A 129 16.62 5.02 -2.17
C ILE A 129 17.20 5.76 -0.96
N SER A 130 18.25 5.20 -0.36
CA SER A 130 19.00 5.83 0.73
C SER A 130 20.03 6.81 0.17
N GLU A 131 19.94 8.09 0.51
CA GLU A 131 20.92 9.12 0.08
C GLU A 131 22.34 8.80 0.59
N SER A 132 22.46 8.09 1.71
CA SER A 132 23.74 7.68 2.29
C SER A 132 24.15 6.24 1.96
N ASN A 133 23.35 5.53 1.15
CA ASN A 133 23.53 4.11 0.84
C ASN A 133 23.58 3.20 2.10
N GLU A 134 22.98 3.66 3.21
CA GLU A 134 22.82 2.88 4.43
C GLU A 134 21.45 2.19 4.43
N GLU A 135 21.43 0.86 4.53
CA GLU A 135 20.20 0.08 4.61
C GLU A 135 19.46 0.31 5.95
N LYS A 136 18.12 0.33 5.89
CA LYS A 136 17.20 0.44 7.06
C LYS A 136 17.32 1.72 7.89
N LYS A 137 18.14 2.67 7.43
CA LYS A 137 18.22 4.01 8.00
C LYS A 137 17.17 4.90 7.35
N PHE A 138 15.90 4.64 7.63
CA PHE A 138 14.78 5.22 6.88
C PHE A 138 14.76 6.76 6.87
N GLU A 139 15.44 7.43 7.79
CA GLU A 139 15.65 8.87 7.79
C GLU A 139 16.50 9.40 6.62
N THR A 140 17.11 8.53 5.80
CA THR A 140 17.85 8.90 4.58
C THR A 140 17.12 8.52 3.30
N TYR A 141 15.95 7.90 3.41
CA TYR A 141 15.23 7.36 2.26
C TYR A 141 14.41 8.46 1.57
N VAL A 142 14.61 8.62 0.27
CA VAL A 142 13.94 9.61 -0.58
C VAL A 142 13.45 8.97 -1.88
N PRO A 143 12.36 9.48 -2.50
CA PRO A 143 11.94 9.07 -3.84
C PRO A 143 13.04 9.31 -4.88
N ASP A 144 13.30 8.33 -5.75
CA ASP A 144 14.27 8.46 -6.85
C ASP A 144 13.63 8.79 -8.21
N GLY A 145 12.29 8.77 -8.27
CA GLY A 145 11.51 9.04 -9.47
C GLY A 145 10.98 7.78 -10.16
N ASP A 146 11.45 6.60 -9.76
CA ASP A 146 10.86 5.33 -10.15
C ASP A 146 9.66 4.98 -9.25
N TYR A 147 8.88 4.00 -9.70
CA TYR A 147 7.67 3.55 -9.02
C TYR A 147 7.66 2.04 -8.83
N GLU A 148 7.06 1.61 -7.73
CA GLU A 148 6.65 0.23 -7.49
C GLU A 148 5.12 0.16 -7.43
N ALA A 149 4.58 -1.05 -7.48
CA ALA A 149 3.13 -1.23 -7.37
C ALA A 149 2.70 -2.50 -6.66
N PHE A 150 1.47 -2.48 -6.16
CA PHE A 150 0.70 -3.66 -5.79
C PHE A 150 -0.50 -3.83 -6.72
N LYS A 151 -0.67 -5.04 -7.26
CA LYS A 151 -1.83 -5.42 -8.06
C LYS A 151 -2.66 -6.49 -7.37
N TRP A 152 -3.98 -6.31 -7.33
CA TRP A 152 -4.87 -7.29 -6.73
C TRP A 152 -5.04 -8.52 -7.64
N ILE A 153 -4.49 -9.67 -7.22
CA ILE A 153 -4.51 -10.93 -7.96
C ILE A 153 -4.82 -12.06 -6.98
N ASN A 154 -5.83 -12.86 -7.31
CA ASN A 154 -6.20 -14.06 -6.53
C ASN A 154 -6.40 -13.79 -5.03
N GLY A 155 -7.03 -12.67 -4.70
CA GLY A 155 -7.33 -12.28 -3.31
C GLY A 155 -6.14 -11.72 -2.53
N LYS A 156 -5.05 -11.34 -3.21
CA LYS A 156 -3.83 -10.79 -2.61
C LYS A 156 -3.33 -9.57 -3.38
N TRP A 157 -2.60 -8.69 -2.70
CA TRP A 157 -1.79 -7.64 -3.30
C TRP A 157 -0.43 -8.20 -3.69
N LEU A 158 -0.25 -8.51 -4.98
CA LEU A 158 1.02 -8.95 -5.54
C LEU A 158 1.88 -7.74 -5.87
N HIS A 159 3.10 -7.71 -5.34
CA HIS A 159 4.09 -6.68 -5.62
C HIS A 159 4.64 -6.76 -7.05
N ILE A 160 4.92 -5.59 -7.63
CA ILE A 160 5.49 -5.38 -8.95
C ILE A 160 6.60 -4.33 -8.82
N GLU A 161 7.85 -4.78 -8.93
CA GLU A 161 9.05 -3.96 -8.75
C GLU A 161 9.19 -2.86 -9.81
N LYS A 162 8.77 -3.13 -11.06
CA LYS A 162 8.81 -2.18 -12.17
C LYS A 162 7.50 -2.25 -12.95
N PRO A 163 6.46 -1.50 -12.53
CA PRO A 163 5.16 -1.51 -13.20
C PRO A 163 5.18 -0.78 -14.55
N PHE A 164 6.22 0.02 -14.81
CA PHE A 164 6.38 0.79 -16.04
C PHE A 164 7.70 0.45 -16.74
N ASP A 165 7.60 -0.04 -17.98
CA ASP A 165 8.75 -0.15 -18.88
C ASP A 165 8.92 1.18 -19.63
N PHE A 166 9.75 2.08 -19.11
CA PHE A 166 10.19 3.24 -19.90
C PHE A 166 11.18 2.78 -20.96
N LYS A 167 10.68 2.36 -22.12
CA LYS A 167 11.51 2.27 -23.33
C LYS A 167 11.50 3.64 -23.99
N LEU A 168 12.57 4.41 -23.78
CA LEU A 168 12.88 5.55 -24.64
C LEU A 168 13.21 4.99 -26.02
N GLU A 169 12.45 5.39 -27.05
CA GLU A 169 12.95 5.26 -28.42
C GLU A 169 14.10 6.26 -28.59
N ASP A 170 15.19 5.80 -29.20
CA ASP A 170 16.44 6.55 -29.31
C ASP A 170 16.19 7.93 -29.97
N GLY A 171 16.53 9.01 -29.26
CA GLY A 171 16.32 10.39 -29.73
C GLY A 171 15.05 11.11 -29.26
N GLN A 172 14.19 10.50 -28.44
CA GLN A 172 13.08 11.21 -27.78
C GLN A 172 13.39 11.54 -26.32
N ALA A 173 13.17 12.79 -25.91
CA ALA A 173 13.26 13.19 -24.52
C ALA A 173 12.23 12.40 -23.68
N PRO A 174 12.57 12.00 -22.44
CA PRO A 174 11.64 11.29 -21.58
C PRO A 174 10.38 12.13 -21.39
N ILE A 175 9.25 11.60 -21.84
CA ILE A 175 7.96 12.15 -21.45
C ILE A 175 7.73 11.72 -20.01
N ILE A 176 8.32 12.45 -19.07
CA ILE A 176 7.87 12.42 -17.68
C ILE A 176 6.50 13.08 -17.71
N LYS A 177 5.44 12.31 -18.04
CA LYS A 177 4.13 12.73 -17.59
C LYS A 177 4.16 12.52 -16.08
N PRO A 178 4.04 13.59 -15.27
CA PRO A 178 3.69 13.37 -13.87
C PRO A 178 2.44 12.49 -13.86
N VAL A 179 2.27 11.64 -12.84
CA VAL A 179 0.96 11.03 -12.58
C VAL A 179 0.02 12.15 -12.12
N THR A 180 -0.42 12.95 -13.10
CA THR A 180 -1.58 13.83 -13.09
C THR A 180 -2.64 13.16 -13.95
N ASP A 181 -3.92 13.42 -13.65
CA ASP A 181 -5.15 12.74 -14.09
C ASP A 181 -5.41 12.66 -15.62
N SER A 182 -4.41 12.41 -16.46
CA SER A 182 -4.52 12.49 -17.91
C SER A 182 -3.58 11.52 -18.64
N LYS A 183 -4.07 10.29 -18.73
CA LYS A 183 -3.76 9.25 -19.74
C LYS A 183 -2.32 8.72 -19.72
N ILE A 184 -2.19 7.55 -19.10
CA ILE A 184 -1.06 6.63 -19.28
C ILE A 184 -1.40 5.66 -20.43
N PRO A 185 -0.53 5.45 -21.42
CA PRO A 185 -0.76 4.46 -22.47
C PRO A 185 -0.60 3.04 -21.91
N VAL A 186 -1.71 2.34 -21.71
CA VAL A 186 -1.74 0.92 -21.32
C VAL A 186 -1.63 0.02 -22.56
N LYS A 187 -0.69 -0.92 -22.57
CA LYS A 187 -0.61 -1.96 -23.61
C LYS A 187 -1.75 -2.95 -23.44
N LYS A 188 -2.68 -3.01 -24.40
CA LYS A 188 -3.72 -4.05 -24.43
C LYS A 188 -3.09 -5.43 -24.67
N PRO A 189 -3.55 -6.49 -23.98
CA PRO A 189 -3.06 -7.84 -24.24
C PRO A 189 -3.44 -8.24 -25.67
N VAL A 190 -2.45 -8.68 -26.44
CA VAL A 190 -2.64 -9.23 -27.79
C VAL A 190 -3.37 -10.56 -27.65
N LYS A 191 -4.64 -10.61 -28.09
CA LYS A 191 -5.33 -11.88 -28.32
C LYS A 191 -4.57 -12.61 -29.44
N LYS A 192 -3.90 -13.72 -29.12
CA LYS A 192 -3.53 -14.71 -30.13
C LYS A 192 -4.82 -15.40 -30.57
N GLY A 193 -5.26 -15.10 -31.80
CA GLY A 193 -6.31 -15.83 -32.48
C GLY A 193 -5.71 -16.94 -33.34
N ASN A 194 -6.40 -18.09 -33.28
CA ASN A 194 -6.32 -19.34 -34.06
C ASN A 194 -4.97 -20.04 -34.18
#